data_AF-A0A3G8R2L5-F1
#
_entry.id   AF-A0A3G8R2L5-F1
#
_cell.length_a   1.000
_cell.length_b   1.000
_cell.length_c   1.000
_cell.angle_alpha   90.00
_cell.angle_beta   90.00
_cell.angle_gamma   90.00
#
_symmetry.space_group_name_H-M   'P 1'
#
loop_
_entity.id
_entity.type
_entity.pdbx_description
1 polymer ?
#
loop_
_entity_poly.entity_id
_entity_poly.type
_entity_poly.pdbx_seq_one_letter_code
_entity_poly.pdbx_strand_id
1 'polypeptide(L)'
;MKPAGVVRKVDQLGRIVLPKSLRKRYQMNEGDPVEILVQGDHIILERYRPKCVFCGSIEQVNDFKERYICAQCLTEMTQYSS
;
A
#
# COMPACT_ATOMS: atom_id res chain seq x y z
N MET A 1 -4.78 -25.27 -9.29
CA MET A 1 -5.66 -25.22 -8.10
C MET A 1 -6.50 -23.96 -8.18
N LYS A 2 -7.82 -24.04 -8.36
CA LYS A 2 -8.67 -22.85 -8.28
C LYS A 2 -8.66 -22.40 -6.81
N PRO A 3 -8.34 -21.14 -6.48
CA PRO A 3 -8.45 -20.69 -5.11
C PRO A 3 -9.92 -20.82 -4.70
N ALA A 4 -10.20 -21.56 -3.62
CA ALA A 4 -11.53 -21.59 -3.04
C ALA A 4 -11.85 -20.17 -2.55
N GLY A 5 -12.65 -19.44 -3.33
CA GLY A 5 -13.06 -18.09 -2.98
C GLY A 5 -13.91 -18.10 -1.71
N VAL A 6 -13.66 -17.16 -0.80
CA VAL A 6 -14.51 -16.95 0.37
C VAL A 6 -15.51 -15.86 0.03
N VAL A 7 -16.80 -16.22 -0.01
CA VAL A 7 -17.87 -15.24 -0.24
C VAL A 7 -18.16 -14.48 1.07
N ARG A 8 -18.24 -13.15 0.97
CA ARG A 8 -18.63 -12.26 2.07
C ARG A 8 -19.67 -11.28 1.57
N LYS A 9 -20.68 -11.03 2.42
CA LYS A 9 -21.66 -9.98 2.16
C LYS A 9 -21.03 -8.63 2.49
N VAL A 10 -21.45 -7.61 1.73
CA VAL A 10 -21.17 -6.22 2.03
C VAL A 10 -22.01 -5.82 3.24
N ASP A 11 -21.44 -5.05 4.16
CA ASP A 11 -22.20 -4.52 5.31
C ASP A 11 -23.10 -3.34 4.91
N GLN A 12 -23.84 -2.77 5.88
CA GLN A 12 -24.76 -1.66 5.63
C GLN A 12 -24.07 -0.37 5.16
N LEU A 13 -22.76 -0.26 5.32
CA LEU A 13 -21.96 0.91 4.94
C LEU A 13 -21.16 0.69 3.66
N GLY A 14 -21.35 -0.44 2.96
CA GLY A 14 -20.61 -0.73 1.74
C GLY A 14 -19.24 -1.38 1.95
N ARG A 15 -18.90 -1.80 3.18
CA ARG A 15 -17.58 -2.37 3.50
C ARG A 15 -17.56 -3.89 3.37
N ILE A 16 -16.38 -4.45 3.08
CA ILE A 16 -16.15 -5.90 3.03
C ILE A 16 -15.19 -6.29 4.14
N VAL A 17 -15.52 -7.36 4.87
CA VAL A 17 -14.67 -7.88 5.95
C VAL A 17 -13.67 -8.89 5.41
N LEU A 18 -12.37 -8.61 5.57
CA LEU A 18 -11.29 -9.55 5.29
C LEU A 18 -11.15 -10.60 6.42
N PRO A 19 -11.26 -11.91 6.11
CA PRO A 19 -11.03 -12.99 7.07
C PRO A 19 -9.69 -12.86 7.80
N LYS A 20 -9.65 -13.23 9.09
CA LYS A 20 -8.45 -13.20 9.93
C LYS A 20 -7.27 -13.98 9.32
N SER A 21 -7.54 -15.07 8.61
CA SER A 21 -6.52 -15.87 7.92
C SER A 21 -5.82 -15.10 6.81
N LEU A 22 -6.56 -14.36 5.97
CA LEU A 22 -5.98 -13.54 4.91
C LEU A 22 -5.18 -12.38 5.51
N ARG A 23 -5.74 -11.69 6.52
CA ARG A 23 -5.03 -10.61 7.22
C ARG A 23 -3.68 -11.07 7.79
N LYS A 24 -3.64 -12.22 8.45
CA LYS A 24 -2.39 -12.81 8.95
C LYS A 24 -1.40 -13.16 7.83
N ARG A 25 -1.89 -13.79 6.75
CA ARG A 25 -1.05 -14.21 5.63
C ARG A 25 -0.39 -13.01 4.92
N TYR A 26 -1.14 -11.91 4.77
CA TYR A 26 -0.67 -10.70 4.10
C TYR A 26 -0.14 -9.64 5.06
N GLN A 27 -0.01 -9.94 6.36
CA GLN A 27 0.50 -9.03 7.40
C GLN A 27 -0.24 -7.69 7.40
N MET A 28 -1.58 -7.75 7.32
CA MET A 28 -2.47 -6.60 7.40
C MET A 28 -3.04 -6.52 8.82
N ASN A 29 -2.44 -5.68 9.66
CA ASN A 29 -2.88 -5.45 11.03
C ASN A 29 -3.95 -4.35 11.07
N GLU A 30 -4.56 -4.18 12.25
CA GLU A 30 -5.51 -3.12 12.47
C GLU A 30 -4.81 -1.75 12.38
N GLY A 31 -5.38 -0.82 11.61
CA GLY A 31 -4.79 0.49 11.34
C GLY A 31 -3.79 0.52 10.19
N ASP A 32 -3.33 -0.63 9.67
CA ASP A 32 -2.40 -0.66 8.55
C ASP A 32 -3.06 -0.13 7.27
N PRO A 33 -2.41 0.77 6.52
CA PRO A 33 -2.93 1.24 5.24
C PRO A 33 -2.88 0.12 4.19
N VAL A 34 -3.95 0.03 3.39
CA VAL A 34 -4.10 -0.94 2.30
C VAL A 34 -4.33 -0.17 1.00
N GLU A 35 -3.53 -0.46 -0.02
CA GLU A 35 -3.69 0.10 -1.35
C GLU A 35 -4.76 -0.71 -2.10
N ILE A 36 -5.75 -0.01 -2.66
CA ILE A 36 -6.84 -0.62 -3.44
C ILE A 36 -6.64 -0.21 -4.90
N LEU A 37 -6.39 -1.20 -5.75
CA LEU A 37 -6.16 -1.01 -7.18
C LEU A 37 -7.32 -1.65 -7.96
N VAL A 38 -7.64 -1.05 -9.12
CA VAL A 38 -8.64 -1.57 -10.04
C VAL A 38 -7.94 -2.00 -11.33
N GLN A 39 -8.11 -3.27 -11.71
CA GLN A 39 -7.56 -3.83 -12.94
C GLN A 39 -8.64 -4.60 -13.69
N GLY A 40 -9.18 -4.00 -14.75
CA GLY A 40 -10.35 -4.54 -15.45
C GLY A 40 -11.53 -4.67 -14.49
N ASP A 41 -12.12 -5.88 -14.44
CA ASP A 41 -13.24 -6.21 -13.53
C ASP A 41 -12.79 -6.72 -12.15
N HIS A 42 -11.51 -6.54 -11.81
CA HIS A 42 -10.93 -7.03 -10.56
C HIS A 42 -10.49 -5.89 -9.64
N ILE A 43 -10.71 -6.09 -8.33
CA ILE A 43 -10.11 -5.28 -7.27
C ILE A 43 -8.92 -6.05 -6.73
N ILE A 44 -7.77 -5.37 -6.66
CA ILE A 44 -6.53 -5.91 -6.10
C ILE A 44 -6.23 -5.13 -4.82
N LEU A 45 -5.97 -5.87 -3.74
CA LEU A 45 -5.64 -5.32 -2.43
C LEU A 45 -4.17 -5.61 -2.14
N GLU A 46 -3.39 -4.56 -1.90
CA GLU A 46 -1.97 -4.64 -1.59
C GLU A 46 -1.65 -3.91 -0.30
N ARG A 47 -0.53 -4.26 0.36
CA ARG A 47 -0.05 -3.47 1.49
C ARG A 47 0.43 -2.12 0.97
N TYR A 48 -0.09 -1.04 1.54
CA TYR A 48 0.41 0.28 1.19
C TYR A 48 1.87 0.39 1.62
N ARG A 49 2.72 0.77 0.67
CA ARG A 49 4.11 1.13 0.93
C ARG A 49 4.31 2.58 0.51
N PRO A 50 4.80 3.45 1.40
CA PRO A 50 5.16 4.80 1.01
C PRO A 50 6.14 4.77 -0.16
N LYS A 51 5.84 5.57 -1.19
CA LYS A 51 6.67 5.73 -2.39
C LYS A 51 7.31 7.11 -2.35
N CYS A 52 8.56 7.21 -2.77
CA CYS A 52 9.23 8.49 -2.97
C CYS A 52 8.41 9.36 -3.93
N VAL A 53 8.13 10.61 -3.54
CA VAL A 53 7.34 11.56 -4.32
C VAL A 53 8.00 11.92 -5.66
N PHE A 54 9.32 11.76 -5.77
CA PHE A 54 10.07 12.13 -6.97
C PHE A 54 10.25 10.97 -7.95
N CYS A 55 10.72 9.81 -7.47
CA CYS A 55 11.07 8.69 -8.35
C CYS A 55 10.15 7.47 -8.21
N GLY A 56 9.20 7.47 -7.27
CA GLY A 56 8.30 6.34 -7.02
C GLY A 56 8.95 5.13 -6.33
N SER A 57 10.24 5.20 -5.98
CA SER A 57 10.93 4.12 -5.25
C SER A 57 10.29 3.86 -3.89
N ILE A 58 10.23 2.60 -3.49
CA ILE A 58 9.82 2.14 -2.16
C ILE A 58 11.01 1.86 -1.24
N GLU A 59 12.23 1.97 -1.75
CA GLU A 59 13.46 1.66 -1.03
C GLU A 59 13.96 2.88 -0.27
N GLN A 60 14.32 2.68 1.01
CA GLN A 60 14.89 3.71 1.89
C GLN A 60 14.10 5.04 1.88
N VAL A 61 12.78 4.92 1.87
CA VAL A 61 11.84 6.05 1.88
C VAL A 61 11.66 6.54 3.31
N ASN A 62 11.91 7.83 3.52
CA ASN A 62 11.73 8.52 4.78
C ASN A 62 10.56 9.50 4.69
N ASP A 63 9.84 9.67 5.81
CA ASP A 63 8.84 10.72 5.95
C ASP A 63 9.54 12.05 6.32
N PHE A 64 9.15 13.11 5.61
CA PHE A 64 9.55 14.47 5.91
C PHE A 64 8.41 15.43 5.56
N LYS A 65 7.85 16.10 6.57
CA LYS A 65 6.73 17.05 6.40
C LYS A 65 5.57 16.47 5.58
N GLU A 66 5.11 15.27 5.94
CA GLU A 66 4.01 14.56 5.26
C GLU A 66 4.30 14.20 3.79
N ARG A 67 5.57 14.22 3.39
CA ARG A 67 6.04 13.78 2.09
C ARG A 67 7.06 12.67 2.27
N TYR A 68 7.00 11.70 1.38
CA TYR A 68 7.90 10.57 1.37
C TYR A 68 9.02 10.79 0.36
N ILE A 69 10.28 10.71 0.79
CA ILE A 69 11.46 10.94 -0.05
C ILE A 69 12.46 9.80 0.19
N CYS A 70 12.96 9.16 -0.87
CA CYS A 70 14.02 8.17 -0.75
C CYS A 70 15.39 8.82 -0.54
N ALA A 71 16.31 8.08 0.08
CA ALA A 71 17.69 8.54 0.33
C ALA A 71 18.37 9.04 -0.95
N GLN A 72 18.17 8.38 -2.09
CA GLN A 72 18.74 8.77 -3.37
C GLN A 72 18.28 10.18 -3.81
N CYS A 73 16.97 10.41 -3.87
CA CYS A 73 16.44 11.72 -4.28
C CYS A 73 16.85 12.82 -3.30
N LEU A 74 16.95 12.52 -2.00
CA LEU A 74 17.45 13.49 -1.02
C LEU A 74 18.90 13.90 -1.32
N THR A 75 19.77 12.94 -1.64
CA THR A 75 21.17 13.22 -2.02
C THR A 75 21.24 14.06 -3.30
N GLU A 76 20.50 13.68 -4.34
CA GLU A 76 20.45 14.43 -5.60
C GLU A 76 20.01 15.89 -5.34
N MET A 77 18.97 16.11 -4.52
CA MET A 77 18.50 17.45 -4.18
C MET A 77 19.57 18.32 -3.50
N THR A 78 20.37 17.76 -2.60
CA THR A 78 21.45 18.51 -1.94
C THR A 78 22.55 18.93 -2.92
N GLN A 79 22.82 18.12 -3.95
CA GLN A 79 23.80 18.42 -4.99
C GLN A 79 23.33 19.54 -5.91
N TYR A 80 22.03 19.64 -6.20
CA TYR A 80 21.46 20.75 -7.00
C TYR A 80 21.48 22.11 -6.29
N SER A 81 21.60 22.14 -4.96
CA SER A 81 21.63 23.38 -4.16
C SER A 81 23.04 23.97 -3.94
N SER A 82 24.06 23.35 -4.53
CA SER A 82 25.46 23.83 -4.52
C SER A 82 25.83 24.44 -5.86
#